data_AF-A0A3P1WYV9-F1
#
_entry.id   AF-A0A3P1WYV9-F1
#
_cell.length_a   1.000
_cell.length_b   1.000
_cell.length_c   1.000
_cell.angle_alpha   90.00
_cell.angle_beta   90.00
_cell.angle_gamma   90.00
#
_symmetry.space_group_name_H-M   'P 1'
#
loop_
_entity.id
_entity.type
_entity.pdbx_description
1 polymer ?
#
loop_
_entity_poly.entity_id
_entity_poly.type
_entity_poly.pdbx_seq_one_letter_code
_entity_poly.pdbx_strand_id
1 'polypeptide(L)'
;MAIQFTDLEVLTMKSAVKLHPYIYNLLIERDFDEFGAIHLRDALLKITDSYADVTEARKFIRRQLIRLEALGFIFKIENSSGRPKILYKKTESFYSTTFIPRKLPSNSRLAAVPENVK
;
A
#
# COMPACT_ATOMS: atom_id res chain seq x y z
N MET A 1 8.76 9.82 42.36
CA MET A 1 7.34 9.70 42.00
C MET A 1 7.26 9.85 40.49
N ALA A 2 7.06 8.74 39.78
CA ALA A 2 7.20 8.67 38.33
C ALA A 2 5.98 9.32 37.66
N ILE A 3 6.21 10.38 36.88
CA ILE A 3 5.22 10.95 35.97
C ILE A 3 5.46 10.26 34.61
N GLN A 4 4.36 9.80 34.03
CA GLN A 4 4.28 8.74 33.05
C GLN A 4 4.85 9.12 31.68
N PHE A 5 5.46 8.15 30.99
CA PHE A 5 6.03 8.23 29.63
C PHE A 5 5.00 8.50 28.51
N THR A 6 3.76 8.89 28.84
CA THR A 6 2.62 8.86 27.92
C THR A 6 2.40 10.16 27.13
N ASP A 7 2.93 11.30 27.57
CA ASP A 7 2.68 12.58 26.89
C ASP A 7 3.56 12.81 25.64
N LEU A 8 4.68 12.09 25.49
CA LEU A 8 5.56 12.22 24.32
C LEU A 8 5.02 11.45 23.10
N GLU A 9 4.24 10.37 23.30
CA GLU A 9 3.57 9.63 22.23
C GLU A 9 2.34 10.37 21.67
N VAL A 10 1.68 11.20 22.48
CA VAL A 10 0.48 11.94 22.04
C VAL A 10 0.84 13.14 21.15
N LEU A 11 1.98 13.79 21.39
CA LEU A 11 2.45 14.94 20.60
C LEU A 11 2.99 14.56 19.21
N THR A 12 3.22 13.27 18.93
CA THR A 12 3.81 12.78 17.68
C THR A 12 2.82 12.10 16.74
N MET A 13 1.51 12.19 17.02
CA MET A 13 0.48 11.80 16.06
C MET A 13 0.35 12.85 14.94
N LYS A 14 1.39 12.99 14.10
CA LYS A 14 1.20 13.33 12.69
C LYS A 14 0.16 12.35 12.17
N SER A 15 -1.04 12.82 11.87
CA SER A 15 -2.20 12.01 11.49
C SER A 15 -1.81 10.79 10.66
N ALA A 16 -1.94 9.59 11.24
CA ALA A 16 -1.49 8.37 10.58
C ALA A 16 -2.25 8.16 9.25
N VAL A 17 -1.52 7.91 8.18
CA VAL A 17 -2.12 7.73 6.85
C VAL A 17 -2.63 6.31 6.71
N LYS A 18 -3.94 6.18 6.49
CA LYS A 18 -4.59 4.88 6.30
C LYS A 18 -4.29 4.34 4.90
N LEU A 19 -3.68 3.17 4.84
CA LEU A 19 -3.48 2.39 3.60
C LEU A 19 -4.45 1.23 3.53
N HIS A 20 -4.76 0.78 2.32
CA HIS A 20 -5.44 -0.50 2.16
C HIS A 20 -4.53 -1.63 2.70
N PRO A 21 -5.05 -2.64 3.43
CA PRO A 21 -4.22 -3.70 4.02
C PRO A 21 -3.26 -4.37 3.04
N TYR A 22 -3.72 -4.69 1.83
CA TYR A 22 -2.84 -5.22 0.79
C TYR A 22 -1.71 -4.28 0.37
N ILE A 23 -1.95 -2.98 0.29
CA ILE A 23 -0.89 -2.01 -0.06
C ILE A 23 0.07 -1.83 1.11
N TYR A 24 -0.45 -1.86 2.35
CA TYR A 24 0.37 -1.85 3.55
C TYR A 24 1.31 -3.06 3.57
N ASN A 25 0.79 -4.28 3.36
CA ASN A 25 1.61 -5.48 3.30
C ASN A 25 2.68 -5.39 2.20
N LEU A 26 2.29 -4.99 0.99
CA LEU A 26 3.22 -4.91 -0.14
C LEU A 26 4.31 -3.84 0.06
N LEU A 27 3.95 -2.63 0.49
CA LEU A 27 4.91 -1.52 0.51
C LEU A 27 5.62 -1.34 1.85
N ILE A 28 5.05 -1.81 2.96
CA ILE A 28 5.62 -1.68 4.31
C ILE A 28 6.19 -3.01 4.78
N GLU A 29 5.38 -4.07 4.86
CA GLU A 29 5.82 -5.34 5.46
C GLU A 29 6.81 -6.11 4.58
N ARG A 30 6.58 -6.11 3.25
CA ARG A 30 7.46 -6.76 2.27
C ARG A 30 8.53 -5.84 1.70
N ASP A 31 8.52 -4.58 2.10
CA ASP A 31 9.49 -3.55 1.76
C ASP A 31 9.88 -3.49 0.26
N PHE A 32 8.89 -3.49 -0.63
CA PHE A 32 9.17 -3.27 -2.06
C PHE A 32 9.76 -1.87 -2.27
N ASP A 33 10.98 -1.78 -2.79
CA ASP A 33 11.70 -0.51 -2.97
C ASP A 33 11.45 0.09 -4.37
N GLU A 34 11.87 -0.62 -5.43
CA GLU A 34 11.54 -0.30 -6.82
C GLU A 34 10.42 -1.21 -7.33
N PHE A 35 9.27 -0.61 -7.69
CA PHE A 35 8.11 -1.40 -8.07
C PHE A 35 7.30 -0.77 -9.21
N GLY A 36 6.72 -1.65 -10.02
CA GLY A 36 5.73 -1.27 -11.04
C GLY A 36 4.37 -1.87 -10.73
N ALA A 37 3.33 -1.36 -11.40
CA ALA A 37 1.96 -1.88 -11.23
C ALA A 37 1.83 -3.39 -11.54
N ILE A 38 2.68 -3.91 -12.43
CA ILE A 38 2.70 -5.34 -12.78
C ILE A 38 3.31 -6.16 -11.63
N HIS A 39 4.46 -5.75 -11.09
CA HIS A 39 5.13 -6.46 -10.00
C HIS A 39 4.25 -6.53 -8.75
N LEU A 40 3.63 -5.40 -8.36
CA LEU A 40 2.73 -5.38 -7.20
C LEU A 40 1.46 -6.21 -7.41
N ARG A 41 0.92 -6.23 -8.64
CA ARG A 41 -0.21 -7.10 -8.98
C ARG A 41 0.18 -8.58 -8.84
N ASP A 42 1.32 -8.98 -9.36
CA ASP A 42 1.76 -10.38 -9.31
C ASP A 42 2.05 -10.81 -7.88
N ALA A 43 2.61 -9.91 -7.05
CA ALA A 43 2.75 -10.13 -5.62
C ALA A 43 1.38 -10.22 -4.93
N LEU A 44 0.43 -9.33 -5.25
CA LEU A 44 -0.92 -9.32 -4.69
C LEU A 44 -1.64 -10.65 -4.96
N LEU A 45 -1.62 -11.14 -6.21
CA LEU A 45 -2.27 -12.38 -6.60
C LEU A 45 -1.67 -13.63 -5.96
N LYS A 46 -0.44 -13.56 -5.44
CA LYS A 46 0.17 -14.64 -4.65
C LYS A 46 -0.24 -14.62 -3.17
N ILE A 47 -0.80 -13.51 -2.70
CA ILE A 47 -1.14 -13.29 -1.28
C ILE A 47 -2.65 -13.44 -1.08
N THR A 48 -3.46 -13.32 -2.13
CA THR A 48 -4.91 -13.37 -2.02
C THR A 48 -5.59 -13.95 -3.26
N ASP A 49 -6.58 -14.79 -3.02
CA ASP A 49 -7.53 -15.29 -4.02
C ASP A 49 -8.75 -14.36 -4.17
N SER A 50 -8.76 -13.21 -3.48
CA SER A 50 -9.88 -12.26 -3.47
C SER A 50 -10.10 -11.53 -4.80
N TYR A 51 -9.22 -11.73 -5.78
CA TYR A 51 -9.36 -11.15 -7.11
C TYR A 51 -9.64 -12.25 -8.13
N ALA A 52 -10.86 -12.27 -8.65
CA ALA A 52 -11.28 -13.20 -9.70
C ALA A 52 -10.58 -12.94 -11.05
N ASP A 53 -10.07 -11.72 -11.29
CA ASP A 53 -9.44 -11.31 -12.54
C ASP A 53 -8.16 -10.50 -12.30
N VAL A 54 -7.10 -10.90 -12.99
CA VAL A 54 -5.81 -10.21 -13.10
C VAL A 54 -5.97 -8.73 -13.48
N THR A 55 -6.97 -8.42 -14.31
CA THR A 55 -7.31 -7.07 -14.74
C THR A 55 -7.83 -6.21 -13.58
N GLU A 56 -8.70 -6.76 -12.73
CA GLU A 56 -9.25 -6.05 -11.57
C GLU A 56 -8.18 -5.84 -10.49
N ALA A 57 -7.32 -6.83 -10.25
CA ALA A 57 -6.15 -6.67 -9.40
C ALA A 57 -5.23 -5.55 -9.92
N ARG A 58 -4.98 -5.49 -11.23
CA ARG A 58 -4.17 -4.43 -11.85
C ARG A 58 -4.82 -3.06 -11.70
N LYS A 59 -6.13 -2.92 -11.95
CA LYS A 59 -6.85 -1.65 -11.77
C LYS A 59 -6.79 -1.19 -10.32
N PHE A 60 -6.96 -2.11 -9.37
CA PHE A 60 -6.83 -1.82 -7.94
C PHE A 60 -5.45 -1.24 -7.62
N ILE A 61 -4.36 -1.93 -7.99
CA ILE A 61 -3.00 -1.46 -7.76
C ILE A 61 -2.78 -0.07 -8.39
N ARG A 62 -3.19 0.14 -9.64
CA ARG A 62 -3.03 1.44 -10.31
C ARG A 62 -3.72 2.58 -9.57
N ARG A 63 -4.95 2.38 -9.09
CA ARG A 63 -5.67 3.39 -8.30
C ARG A 63 -4.91 3.74 -7.01
N GLN A 64 -4.32 2.74 -6.35
CA GLN A 64 -3.54 2.98 -5.14
C GLN A 64 -2.24 3.72 -5.43
N LEU A 65 -1.53 3.36 -6.51
CA LEU A 65 -0.31 4.07 -6.91
C LEU A 65 -0.58 5.52 -7.30
N ILE A 66 -1.62 5.79 -8.10
CA ILE A 66 -2.01 7.16 -8.47
C ILE A 66 -2.29 8.00 -7.22
N ARG A 67 -3.01 7.43 -6.24
CA ARG A 67 -3.30 8.11 -4.97
C ARG A 67 -2.03 8.40 -4.18
N LEU A 68 -1.12 7.43 -4.07
CA LEU A 68 0.14 7.61 -3.34
C LEU A 68 1.06 8.63 -4.02
N GLU A 69 1.08 8.63 -5.35
CA GLU A 69 1.81 9.61 -6.15
C GLU A 69 1.25 11.01 -5.94
N ALA A 70 -0.08 11.18 -6.02
CA ALA A 70 -0.74 12.46 -5.79
C ALA A 70 -0.54 13.01 -4.36
N LEU A 71 -0.34 12.13 -3.38
CA LEU A 71 -0.02 12.49 -2.00
C LEU A 71 1.49 12.73 -1.78
N GLY A 72 2.33 12.57 -2.82
CA GLY A 72 3.77 12.78 -2.72
C GLY A 72 4.52 11.69 -1.97
N PHE A 73 3.92 10.50 -1.80
CA PHE A 73 4.57 9.38 -1.11
C PHE A 73 5.44 8.54 -2.04
N ILE A 74 5.10 8.47 -3.32
CA ILE A 74 5.91 7.78 -4.33
C ILE A 74 6.12 8.69 -5.53
N PHE A 75 7.18 8.47 -6.28
CA PHE A 75 7.44 9.19 -7.53
C PHE A 75 7.76 8.20 -8.65
N LYS A 76 7.45 8.59 -9.89
CA LYS A 76 7.81 7.81 -11.07
C LYS A 76 9.30 7.93 -11.35
N ILE A 77 9.95 6.82 -11.62
CA ILE A 77 11.32 6.81 -12.14
C ILE A 77 11.24 7.11 -13.63
N GLU A 78 11.89 8.19 -14.06
CA GLU A 78 12.07 8.49 -15.48
C GLU A 78 13.10 7.52 -16.07
N ASN A 79 12.61 6.57 -16.87
CA ASN A 79 13.49 5.67 -17.61
C ASN A 79 13.86 6.34 -18.94
N SER A 80 15.10 6.81 -19.06
CA SER A 80 15.70 7.37 -20.29
C SER A 80 15.82 6.35 -21.45
N SER A 81 15.53 5.08 -21.18
CA SER A 81 15.78 3.94 -22.06
C SER A 81 14.51 3.38 -22.69
N GLY A 82 13.64 4.22 -23.27
CA GLY A 82 12.60 3.86 -24.27
C GLY A 82 11.59 2.75 -23.90
N ARG A 83 11.65 2.19 -22.69
CA ARG A 83 10.80 1.07 -22.26
C ARG A 83 9.55 1.62 -21.59
N PRO A 84 8.35 1.11 -21.93
CA PRO A 84 7.08 1.63 -21.42
C PRO A 84 6.77 1.23 -19.96
N LYS A 85 7.73 0.65 -19.23
CA LYS A 85 7.51 0.20 -17.85
C LYS A 85 7.68 1.36 -16.89
N ILE A 86 6.55 1.90 -16.43
CA ILE A 86 6.49 2.87 -15.33
C ILE A 86 6.87 2.15 -14.04
N LEU A 87 7.99 2.57 -13.46
CA LEU A 87 8.45 2.17 -12.13
C LEU A 87 8.27 3.33 -11.16
N TYR A 88 8.11 2.99 -9.88
CA TYR A 88 7.96 3.92 -8.78
C TYR A 88 9.01 3.63 -7.71
N LYS A 89 9.37 4.69 -6.99
CA LYS A 89 10.17 4.65 -5.76
C LYS A 89 9.44 5.36 -4.63
N LYS A 90 9.73 4.97 -3.39
CA LYS A 90 9.30 5.66 -2.18
C LYS A 90 10.06 6.99 -2.04
N THR A 91 9.38 8.01 -1.55
CA THR A 91 9.95 9.33 -1.23
C THR A 91 10.41 9.39 0.22
N GLU A 92 11.16 10.43 0.60
CA GLU A 92 11.43 10.74 2.00
C GLU A 92 10.15 10.99 2.81
N SER A 93 9.11 11.56 2.19
CA SER A 93 7.79 11.74 2.80
C SER A 93 7.15 10.40 3.17
N PHE A 94 7.38 9.34 2.38
CA PHE A 94 6.90 8.00 2.71
C PHE A 94 7.57 7.49 3.99
N TYR A 95 8.91 7.58 4.07
CA TYR A 95 9.65 7.07 5.23
C TYR A 95 9.42 7.87 6.51
N SER A 96 9.11 9.17 6.38
CA SER A 96 8.79 10.05 7.51
C SER A 96 7.32 10.02 7.94
N THR A 97 6.47 9.24 7.25
CA THR A 97 5.03 9.13 7.52
C THR A 97 4.70 7.80 8.20
N THR A 98 3.92 7.87 9.28
CA THR A 98 3.34 6.69 9.90
C THR A 98 2.14 6.21 9.09
N PHE A 99 2.25 5.02 8.49
CA PHE A 99 1.15 4.35 7.82
C PHE A 99 0.48 3.34 8.75
N ILE A 100 -0.84 3.20 8.63
CA ILE A 100 -1.61 2.16 9.34
C ILE A 100 -2.52 1.41 8.37
N PRO A 101 -2.70 0.08 8.54
CA PRO A 101 -3.64 -0.68 7.74
C PRO A 101 -5.08 -0.25 8.08
N ARG A 102 -5.85 0.08 7.06
CA ARG A 102 -7.27 0.43 7.19
C ARG A 102 -8.08 -0.82 7.54
N LYS A 103 -8.92 -0.74 8.59
CA LYS A 103 -9.97 -1.73 8.84
C LYS A 103 -10.97 -1.72 7.68
N LEU A 104 -11.05 -2.83 6.94
CA LEU A 104 -12.03 -2.98 5.87
C LEU A 104 -13.42 -3.23 6.50
N PRO A 105 -14.48 -2.58 6.02
CA PRO A 105 -15.82 -2.91 6.45
C PRO A 105 -16.17 -4.32 5.97
N SER A 106 -16.99 -5.04 6.74
CA SER A 106 -17.40 -6.43 6.49
C SER A 106 -18.09 -6.65 5.13
N ASN A 107 -18.61 -5.58 4.51
CA ASN A 107 -19.24 -5.59 3.19
C ASN A 107 -18.32 -5.09 2.05
N SER A 108 -17.02 -4.92 2.31
CA SER A 108 -16.06 -4.58 1.26
C SER A 108 -16.07 -5.69 0.21
N ARG A 109 -16.27 -5.33 -1.07
CA ARG A 109 -16.20 -6.25 -2.21
C ARG A 109 -14.86 -6.99 -2.33
N LEU A 110 -13.84 -6.58 -1.56
CA LEU A 110 -12.52 -7.21 -1.47
C LEU A 110 -12.35 -8.12 -0.23
N ALA A 111 -13.36 -8.21 0.63
CA ALA A 111 -13.36 -9.03 1.86
C ALA A 111 -14.27 -10.27 1.76
N ALA A 112 -14.96 -10.47 0.64
CA ALA A 112 -15.90 -11.57 0.47
C ALA A 112 -15.42 -12.57 -0.58
N VAL A 113 -14.34 -13.28 -0.28
CA VAL A 113 -14.33 -14.72 -0.58
C VAL A 113 -14.58 -15.39 0.77
N PRO A 114 -15.71 -16.10 0.96
CA PRO A 114 -15.98 -16.77 2.21
C PRO A 114 -14.87 -17.79 2.49
N GLU A 115 -14.45 -17.85 3.74
CA GLU A 115 -13.41 -18.70 4.33
C GLU A 115 -13.78 -20.21 4.31
N ASN A 116 -14.49 -20.66 3.27
CA ASN A 116 -14.96 -22.03 3.17
C ASN A 116 -15.05 -22.45 1.70
N VAL A 117 -13.91 -22.87 1.15
CA VAL A 117 -13.90 -23.89 0.10
C VAL A 117 -13.06 -25.03 0.62
N LYS A 118 -13.75 -26.13 0.90
CA LYS A 118 -13.26 -27.41 1.40
C LYS A 118 -12.14 -28.00 0.55
#